data_AF-A0A1B0G8A0-F1
#
_entry.id   AF-A0A1B0G8A0-F1
#
_cell.length_a   1.000
_cell.length_b   1.000
_cell.length_c   1.000
_cell.angle_alpha   90.00
_cell.angle_beta   90.00
_cell.angle_gamma   90.00
#
_symmetry.space_group_name_H-M   'P 1'
#
loop_
_entity.id
_entity.type
_entity.pdbx_description
1 polymer ?
#
loop_
_entity_poly.entity_id
_entity_poly.type
_entity_poly.pdbx_seq_one_letter_code
_entity_poly.pdbx_strand_id
1 'polypeptide(L)'
;MKNCIFIYLGVILALVFQTCLTSPVPDSGDSPSAEDKQLNEHNKLYKEVLKEFTDFTIEMSEDFLEFTTKITEEIKQNNELPDIEHPNRRQLEFTKALEHVKSSEGDHTLLNMYKLTEDVLEATRTLDDPKFLTEEREKLIEKYKIREFMNKIRERYMKFYESLSKAVDVYADELSETQKQEQHKLLDWNKDFSETKDFRSKTDKFADFFDFFKPCCEDL
;
A
#
# COMPACT_ATOMS: atom_id res chain seq x y z
N MET A 1 -36.71 3.31 7.24
CA MET A 1 -35.54 3.29 6.34
C MET A 1 -34.50 4.26 6.88
N LYS A 2 -33.83 3.91 7.98
CA LYS A 2 -33.01 4.88 8.75
C LYS A 2 -31.61 4.37 9.17
N ASN A 3 -31.20 3.16 8.75
CA ASN A 3 -29.94 2.56 9.20
C ASN A 3 -29.05 2.01 8.06
N CYS A 4 -29.14 2.56 6.84
CA CYS A 4 -28.40 2.01 5.68
C CYS A 4 -27.14 2.80 5.27
N ILE A 5 -26.75 3.83 6.03
CA ILE A 5 -25.55 4.63 5.72
C ILE A 5 -24.28 4.01 6.32
N PHE A 6 -24.40 3.11 7.32
CA PHE A 6 -23.28 2.71 8.17
C PHE A 6 -23.01 1.19 8.27
N ILE A 7 -23.45 0.38 7.30
CA ILE A 7 -23.17 -1.07 7.27
C ILE A 7 -22.23 -1.49 6.13
N TYR A 8 -22.02 -0.67 5.09
CA TYR A 8 -21.32 -1.15 3.88
C TYR A 8 -19.82 -0.87 3.82
N LEU A 9 -19.21 -0.57 4.98
CA LEU A 9 -17.79 -0.27 5.13
C LEU A 9 -17.04 -1.31 5.98
N GLY A 10 -17.58 -2.53 6.03
CA GLY A 10 -16.92 -3.65 6.70
C GLY A 10 -17.52 -4.99 6.29
N VAL A 11 -16.98 -5.61 5.24
CA VAL A 11 -16.83 -7.07 5.04
C VAL A 11 -15.75 -7.25 3.96
N ILE A 12 -14.86 -8.26 4.13
CA ILE A 12 -13.68 -8.64 3.33
C ILE A 12 -12.40 -8.00 3.95
N LEU A 13 -11.44 -8.66 4.61
CA LEU A 13 -10.94 -10.05 4.58
C LEU A 13 -10.67 -10.62 5.99
N ALA A 14 -11.28 -11.79 6.25
CA ALA A 14 -10.61 -12.86 6.98
C ALA A 14 -9.88 -13.74 5.93
N LEU A 15 -8.78 -14.40 6.34
CA LEU A 15 -7.75 -15.10 5.53
C LEU A 15 -6.59 -14.14 5.19
N VAL A 16 -5.35 -14.31 5.65
CA VAL A 16 -4.55 -15.55 5.74
C VAL A 16 -3.74 -15.58 7.05
N PHE A 17 -3.67 -16.77 7.63
CA PHE A 17 -2.90 -17.13 8.80
C PHE A 17 -1.40 -17.26 8.52
N GLN A 18 -0.63 -17.12 9.60
CA GLN A 18 0.67 -17.73 9.89
C GLN A 18 1.90 -17.21 9.12
N THR A 19 2.78 -16.55 9.87
CA THR A 19 4.20 -16.89 9.82
C THR A 19 4.73 -17.04 11.25
N CYS A 20 5.03 -18.31 11.58
CA CYS A 20 6.00 -18.67 12.59
C CYS A 20 7.41 -18.31 12.10
N LEU A 21 8.33 -18.32 13.07
CA LEU A 21 9.79 -18.37 12.95
C LEU A 21 10.53 -17.02 12.91
N THR A 22 10.75 -16.51 14.12
CA THR A 22 12.05 -15.91 14.47
C THR A 22 13.16 -16.95 14.26
N SER A 23 14.10 -16.67 13.37
CA SER A 23 15.45 -17.23 13.44
C SER A 23 16.43 -16.06 13.32
N PRO A 24 17.37 -15.88 14.27
CA PRO A 24 18.38 -14.86 14.18
C PRO A 24 19.57 -15.41 13.38
N VAL A 25 20.09 -14.67 12.41
CA VAL A 25 21.40 -15.00 11.80
C VAL A 25 22.12 -13.72 11.36
N PRO A 26 23.44 -13.78 11.09
CA PRO A 26 24.41 -12.95 11.76
C PRO A 26 24.94 -11.85 10.83
N ASP A 27 25.58 -10.89 11.48
CA ASP A 27 26.22 -9.74 10.85
C ASP A 27 27.47 -10.16 10.06
N SER A 28 27.52 -9.85 8.75
CA SER A 28 28.78 -9.88 7.99
C SER A 28 28.79 -8.95 6.75
N GLY A 29 29.29 -7.73 6.96
CA GLY A 29 30.49 -7.19 6.28
C GLY A 29 30.54 -7.04 4.75
N ASP A 30 30.34 -5.81 4.29
CA ASP A 30 31.08 -5.05 3.26
C ASP A 30 31.76 -5.81 2.09
N SER A 31 30.94 -6.33 1.18
CA SER A 31 31.17 -6.43 -0.29
C SER A 31 29.83 -6.71 -0.95
N PRO A 32 29.53 -6.26 -2.19
CA PRO A 32 28.31 -6.67 -2.87
C PRO A 32 28.46 -8.15 -3.25
N SER A 33 28.14 -9.02 -2.29
CA SER A 33 28.41 -10.45 -2.34
C SER A 33 27.33 -11.12 -3.21
N ALA A 34 27.55 -12.36 -3.62
CA ALA A 34 26.51 -13.14 -4.30
C ALA A 34 25.21 -13.24 -3.47
N GLU A 35 25.27 -12.98 -2.15
CA GLU A 35 24.12 -12.98 -1.23
C GLU A 35 23.20 -11.78 -1.47
N ASP A 36 23.72 -10.61 -1.85
CA ASP A 36 22.91 -9.41 -2.14
C ASP A 36 22.01 -9.56 -3.37
N LYS A 37 22.28 -10.59 -4.19
CA LYS A 37 21.54 -10.91 -5.41
C LYS A 37 20.66 -12.15 -5.27
N GLN A 38 20.74 -12.89 -4.17
CA GLN A 38 19.81 -13.98 -3.92
C GLN A 38 18.42 -13.40 -3.62
N LEU A 39 17.35 -14.00 -4.12
CA LEU A 39 15.98 -13.55 -3.84
C LEU A 39 15.57 -13.94 -2.41
N ASN A 40 15.93 -13.10 -1.45
CA ASN A 40 15.57 -13.19 -0.04
C ASN A 40 15.44 -11.76 0.56
N GLU A 41 15.11 -11.65 1.84
CA GLU A 41 14.99 -10.36 2.54
C GLU A 41 16.31 -9.56 2.64
N HIS A 42 17.46 -10.19 2.37
CA HIS A 42 18.75 -9.53 2.34
C HIS A 42 19.09 -8.93 0.98
N ASN A 43 18.31 -9.25 -0.06
CA ASN A 43 18.49 -8.74 -1.41
C ASN A 43 18.50 -7.21 -1.44
N LYS A 44 19.41 -6.63 -2.21
CA LYS A 44 19.53 -5.17 -2.37
C LYS A 44 18.23 -4.54 -2.86
N LEU A 45 17.60 -5.09 -3.91
CA LEU A 45 16.35 -4.58 -4.47
C LEU A 45 15.21 -4.68 -3.44
N TYR A 46 15.13 -5.76 -2.67
CA TYR A 46 14.15 -5.89 -1.58
C TYR A 46 14.29 -4.76 -0.55
N LYS A 47 15.51 -4.56 -0.03
CA LYS A 47 15.79 -3.54 1.00
C LYS A 47 15.51 -2.13 0.49
N GLU A 48 15.96 -1.82 -0.72
CA GLU A 48 15.74 -0.51 -1.36
C GLU A 48 14.25 -0.23 -1.53
N VAL A 49 13.49 -1.17 -2.11
CA VAL A 49 12.05 -1.00 -2.34
C VAL A 49 11.26 -0.98 -1.03
N LEU A 50 11.62 -1.81 -0.04
CA LEU A 50 10.96 -1.81 1.27
C LEU A 50 11.11 -0.45 1.95
N LYS A 51 12.32 0.12 1.93
CA LYS A 51 12.59 1.45 2.48
C LYS A 51 11.79 2.53 1.75
N GLU A 52 11.87 2.56 0.42
CA GLU A 52 11.12 3.56 -0.38
C GLU A 52 9.61 3.43 -0.17
N PHE A 53 9.08 2.20 -0.11
CA PHE A 53 7.66 1.98 0.14
C PHE A 53 7.25 2.41 1.54
N THR A 54 8.12 2.22 2.54
CA THR A 54 7.90 2.69 3.92
C THR A 54 7.82 4.21 3.97
N ASP A 55 8.84 4.89 3.42
CA ASP A 55 8.90 6.35 3.38
C ASP A 55 7.66 6.92 2.65
N PHE A 56 7.34 6.35 1.48
CA PHE A 56 6.16 6.71 0.69
C PHE A 56 4.85 6.49 1.45
N THR A 57 4.68 5.34 2.09
CA THR A 57 3.44 5.00 2.81
C THR A 57 3.21 5.93 3.98
N ILE A 58 4.27 6.29 4.73
CA ILE A 58 4.18 7.24 5.83
C ILE A 58 3.70 8.60 5.31
N GLU A 59 4.40 9.18 4.33
CA GLU A 59 4.08 10.51 3.79
C GLU A 59 2.65 10.55 3.23
N MET A 60 2.28 9.53 2.45
CA MET A 60 0.93 9.43 1.86
C MET A 60 -0.17 9.29 2.90
N SER A 61 0.07 8.48 3.94
CA SER A 61 -0.91 8.24 4.99
C SER A 61 -1.08 9.46 5.88
N GLU A 62 -0.01 10.23 6.13
CA GLU A 62 -0.07 11.51 6.83
C GLU A 62 -0.94 12.51 6.06
N ASP A 63 -0.68 12.69 4.77
CA ASP A 63 -1.47 13.60 3.93
C ASP A 63 -2.95 13.19 3.87
N PHE A 64 -3.23 11.89 3.73
CA PHE A 64 -4.58 11.35 3.74
C PHE A 64 -5.29 11.58 5.08
N LEU A 65 -4.59 11.33 6.19
CA LEU A 65 -5.13 11.52 7.53
C LEU A 65 -5.39 13.01 7.83
N GLU A 66 -4.47 13.90 7.45
CA GLU A 66 -4.64 15.35 7.61
C GLU A 66 -5.88 15.84 6.85
N PHE A 67 -5.98 15.47 5.56
CA PHE A 67 -7.09 15.87 4.70
C PHE A 67 -8.44 15.37 5.25
N THR A 68 -8.53 14.08 5.59
CA THR A 68 -9.77 13.48 6.09
C THR A 68 -10.17 14.01 7.46
N THR A 69 -9.21 14.28 8.34
CA THR A 69 -9.46 14.88 9.67
C THR A 69 -10.01 16.29 9.51
N LYS A 70 -9.37 17.13 8.69
CA LYS A 70 -9.81 18.49 8.43
C LYS A 70 -11.24 18.55 7.90
N ILE A 71 -11.58 17.74 6.90
CA ILE A 71 -12.93 17.70 6.33
C ILE A 71 -13.94 17.26 7.40
N THR A 72 -13.60 16.23 8.18
CA THR A 72 -14.48 15.72 9.24
C THR A 72 -14.78 16.80 10.29
N GLU A 73 -13.76 17.57 10.68
CA GLU A 73 -13.92 18.69 11.62
C GLU A 73 -14.79 19.81 11.03
N GLU A 74 -14.57 20.19 9.77
CA GLU A 74 -15.37 21.23 9.10
C GLU A 74 -16.83 20.81 8.92
N ILE A 75 -17.10 19.56 8.53
CA ILE A 75 -18.47 19.01 8.42
C ILE A 75 -19.18 19.08 9.78
N LYS A 76 -18.46 18.73 10.85
CA LYS A 76 -18.99 18.79 12.22
C LYS A 76 -19.27 20.22 12.66
N GLN A 77 -18.35 21.15 12.41
CA GLN A 77 -18.51 22.57 12.77
C GLN A 77 -19.69 23.23 12.04
N ASN A 78 -19.90 22.87 10.78
CA ASN A 78 -20.96 23.43 9.94
C ASN A 78 -22.31 22.71 10.10
N ASN A 79 -22.37 21.65 10.92
CA ASN A 79 -23.54 20.80 11.10
C ASN A 79 -24.10 20.29 9.75
N GLU A 80 -23.20 20.01 8.80
CA GLU A 80 -23.56 19.59 7.44
C GLU A 80 -24.00 18.14 7.39
N LEU A 81 -23.60 17.35 8.38
CA LEU A 81 -24.04 15.96 8.58
C LEU A 81 -24.28 15.71 10.08
N PRO A 82 -25.44 16.18 10.62
CA PRO A 82 -25.74 16.15 12.05
C PRO A 82 -25.83 14.75 12.67
N ASP A 83 -26.07 13.73 11.83
CA ASP A 83 -26.20 12.32 12.24
C ASP A 83 -24.85 11.54 12.22
N ILE A 84 -23.71 12.22 12.07
CA ILE A 84 -22.38 11.58 12.06
C ILE A 84 -21.76 11.60 13.45
N GLU A 85 -21.84 10.46 14.15
CA GLU A 85 -21.09 10.22 15.39
C GLU A 85 -19.59 10.02 15.12
N HIS A 86 -18.77 10.90 15.71
CA HIS A 86 -17.39 10.73 16.22
C HIS A 86 -16.34 10.04 15.31
N PRO A 87 -15.01 10.04 15.62
CA PRO A 87 -14.04 9.45 14.70
C PRO A 87 -14.44 8.01 14.38
N ASN A 88 -14.70 7.80 13.10
CA ASN A 88 -15.05 6.53 12.51
C ASN A 88 -14.01 5.50 12.99
N ARG A 89 -14.47 4.33 13.44
CA ARG A 89 -13.63 3.20 13.86
C ARG A 89 -12.44 2.95 12.91
N ARG A 90 -12.64 3.14 11.60
CA ARG A 90 -11.60 3.01 10.57
C ARG A 90 -10.59 4.15 10.57
N GLN A 91 -10.95 5.39 10.90
CA GLN A 91 -9.96 6.45 11.10
C GLN A 91 -9.04 6.10 12.28
N LEU A 92 -9.58 5.53 13.36
CA LEU A 92 -8.77 5.04 14.48
C LEU A 92 -7.90 3.84 14.08
N GLU A 93 -8.42 2.90 13.30
CA GLU A 93 -7.65 1.76 12.78
C GLU A 93 -6.53 2.23 11.83
N PHE A 94 -6.80 3.21 10.97
CA PHE A 94 -5.84 3.84 10.07
C PHE A 94 -4.72 4.55 10.83
N THR A 95 -5.07 5.40 11.83
CA THR A 95 -4.07 6.06 12.68
C THR A 95 -3.18 5.03 13.39
N LYS A 96 -3.76 3.96 13.93
CA LYS A 96 -2.97 2.89 14.57
C LYS A 96 -2.05 2.16 13.60
N ALA A 97 -2.51 1.87 12.38
CA ALA A 97 -1.67 1.25 11.36
C ALA A 97 -0.50 2.16 10.98
N LEU A 98 -0.76 3.47 10.84
CA LEU A 98 0.28 4.47 10.57
C LEU A 98 1.29 4.58 11.72
N GLU A 99 0.82 4.63 12.97
CA GLU A 99 1.68 4.62 14.15
C GLU A 99 2.56 3.37 14.21
N HIS A 100 2.03 2.20 13.83
CA HIS A 100 2.82 0.98 13.72
C HIS A 100 3.89 1.08 12.65
N VAL A 101 3.56 1.54 11.44
CA VAL A 101 4.56 1.71 10.36
C VAL A 101 5.67 2.68 10.77
N LYS A 102 5.35 3.75 11.50
CA LYS A 102 6.33 4.72 12.01
C LYS A 102 7.23 4.18 13.13
N SER A 103 6.79 3.14 13.84
CA SER A 103 7.46 2.66 15.07
C SER A 103 8.10 1.28 14.95
N SER A 104 7.81 0.51 13.90
CA SER A 104 8.37 -0.84 13.74
C SER A 104 9.34 -1.00 12.58
N GLU A 105 10.38 -1.80 12.84
CA GLU A 105 11.22 -2.46 11.84
C GLU A 105 10.79 -3.95 11.79
N GLY A 106 10.31 -4.46 10.63
CA GLY A 106 9.97 -5.88 10.44
C GLY A 106 8.67 -6.18 9.68
N ASP A 107 8.29 -7.46 9.57
CA ASP A 107 7.16 -7.96 8.75
C ASP A 107 5.79 -7.34 9.07
N HIS A 108 5.58 -6.97 10.34
CA HIS A 108 4.36 -6.28 10.74
C HIS A 108 4.26 -4.88 10.10
N THR A 109 5.37 -4.26 9.73
CA THR A 109 5.41 -2.99 8.98
C THR A 109 4.80 -3.19 7.59
N LEU A 110 5.22 -4.22 6.85
CA LEU A 110 4.71 -4.49 5.50
C LEU A 110 3.20 -4.74 5.48
N LEU A 111 2.71 -5.56 6.41
CA LEU A 111 1.27 -5.80 6.53
C LEU A 111 0.48 -4.52 6.83
N ASN A 112 0.99 -3.64 7.69
CA ASN A 112 0.32 -2.38 7.99
C ASN A 112 0.40 -1.40 6.82
N MET A 113 1.48 -1.40 6.04
CA MET A 113 1.57 -0.60 4.81
C MET A 113 0.53 -1.04 3.77
N TYR A 114 0.31 -2.35 3.62
CA TYR A 114 -0.75 -2.86 2.75
C TYR A 114 -2.14 -2.47 3.22
N LYS A 115 -2.42 -2.51 4.54
CA LYS A 115 -3.70 -2.05 5.09
C LYS A 115 -3.96 -0.57 4.80
N LEU A 116 -2.95 0.28 5.01
CA LEU A 116 -3.05 1.72 4.70
C LEU A 116 -3.32 1.96 3.21
N THR A 117 -2.65 1.21 2.35
CA THR A 117 -2.88 1.27 0.89
C THR A 117 -4.29 0.82 0.52
N GLU A 118 -4.79 -0.26 1.13
CA GLU A 118 -6.15 -0.76 0.90
C GLU A 118 -7.22 0.25 1.35
N ASP A 119 -7.03 0.93 2.48
CA ASP A 119 -7.95 1.98 2.93
C ASP A 119 -8.03 3.14 1.92
N VAL A 120 -6.91 3.50 1.27
CA VAL A 120 -6.87 4.50 0.19
C VAL A 120 -7.57 4.00 -1.08
N LEU A 121 -7.36 2.74 -1.45
CA LEU A 121 -8.06 2.11 -2.59
C LEU A 121 -9.56 2.06 -2.37
N GLU A 122 -9.99 1.68 -1.17
CA GLU A 122 -11.40 1.60 -0.82
C GLU A 122 -12.07 2.98 -0.83
N ALA A 123 -11.37 4.02 -0.38
CA ALA A 123 -11.83 5.40 -0.51
C ALA A 123 -12.03 5.80 -1.98
N THR A 124 -11.10 5.43 -2.85
CA THR A 124 -11.20 5.65 -4.30
C THR A 124 -12.41 4.93 -4.88
N ARG A 125 -12.59 3.63 -4.57
CA ARG A 125 -13.73 2.82 -5.01
C ARG A 125 -15.07 3.41 -4.58
N THR A 126 -15.13 3.90 -3.34
CA THR A 126 -16.33 4.51 -2.77
C THR A 126 -16.75 5.76 -3.54
N LEU A 127 -15.79 6.58 -3.98
CA LEU A 127 -16.07 7.78 -4.79
C LEU A 127 -16.55 7.45 -6.19
N ASP A 128 -16.26 6.25 -6.69
CA ASP A 128 -16.67 5.80 -8.02
C ASP A 128 -17.96 4.98 -8.00
N ASP A 129 -18.47 4.57 -6.83
CA ASP A 129 -19.73 3.81 -6.70
C ASP A 129 -20.97 4.73 -6.83
N PRO A 130 -21.81 4.58 -7.88
CA PRO A 130 -23.02 5.38 -8.02
C PRO A 130 -24.00 5.26 -6.84
N LYS A 131 -23.98 4.15 -6.09
CA LYS A 131 -24.82 3.96 -4.91
C LYS A 131 -24.38 4.85 -3.74
N PHE A 132 -23.11 5.26 -3.74
CA PHE A 132 -22.58 6.18 -2.76
C PHE A 132 -22.93 7.63 -3.11
N LEU A 133 -23.09 7.97 -4.39
CA LEU A 133 -23.25 9.35 -4.89
C LEU A 133 -24.71 9.85 -4.81
N THR A 134 -25.16 10.20 -3.60
CA THR A 134 -26.38 11.02 -3.44
C THR A 134 -26.08 12.49 -3.75
N GLU A 135 -27.10 13.28 -4.12
CA GLU A 135 -26.95 14.72 -4.42
C GLU A 135 -26.25 15.49 -3.28
N GLU A 136 -26.57 15.16 -2.03
CA GLU A 136 -25.94 15.75 -0.84
C GLU A 136 -24.45 15.39 -0.72
N ARG A 137 -24.09 14.13 -0.98
CA ARG A 137 -22.69 13.69 -0.95
C ARG A 137 -21.90 14.24 -2.11
N GLU A 138 -22.49 14.37 -3.29
CA GLU A 138 -21.84 15.02 -4.44
C GLU A 138 -21.50 16.48 -4.14
N LYS A 139 -22.42 17.23 -3.49
CA LYS A 139 -22.14 18.61 -3.04
C LYS A 139 -20.97 18.67 -2.08
N LEU A 140 -20.84 17.74 -1.14
CA LEU A 140 -19.72 17.67 -0.21
C LEU A 140 -18.42 17.28 -0.93
N ILE A 141 -18.47 16.30 -1.83
CA ILE A 141 -17.32 15.89 -2.65
C ILE A 141 -16.78 17.08 -3.45
N GLU A 142 -17.66 17.89 -4.04
CA GLU A 142 -17.29 19.09 -4.80
C GLU A 142 -16.75 20.19 -3.87
N LYS A 143 -17.49 20.53 -2.80
CA LYS A 143 -17.11 21.56 -1.82
C LYS A 143 -15.71 21.31 -1.25
N TYR A 144 -15.45 20.08 -0.83
CA TYR A 144 -14.19 19.68 -0.21
C TYR A 144 -13.14 19.19 -1.20
N LYS A 145 -13.45 19.20 -2.50
CA LYS A 145 -12.54 18.78 -3.58
C LYS A 145 -11.97 17.37 -3.38
N ILE A 146 -12.80 16.45 -2.85
CA ILE A 146 -12.36 15.10 -2.47
C ILE A 146 -11.82 14.34 -3.68
N ARG A 147 -12.46 14.47 -4.85
CA ARG A 147 -11.96 13.86 -6.09
C ARG A 147 -10.61 14.41 -6.52
N GLU A 148 -10.39 15.73 -6.38
CA GLU A 148 -9.11 16.35 -6.73
C GLU A 148 -7.98 15.81 -5.84
N PHE A 149 -8.25 15.69 -4.54
CA PHE A 149 -7.30 15.10 -3.60
C PHE A 149 -6.99 13.63 -3.90
N MET A 150 -8.03 12.79 -4.09
CA MET A 150 -7.83 11.37 -4.38
C MET A 150 -7.13 11.13 -5.73
N ASN A 151 -7.36 11.98 -6.72
CA ASN A 151 -6.62 11.92 -7.98
C ASN A 151 -5.12 12.20 -7.78
N LYS A 152 -4.76 13.19 -6.95
CA LYS A 152 -3.35 13.45 -6.59
C LYS A 152 -2.71 12.27 -5.87
N ILE A 153 -3.46 11.64 -4.96
CA ILE A 153 -3.02 10.42 -4.26
C ILE A 153 -2.76 9.29 -5.26
N ARG A 154 -3.70 9.02 -6.18
CA ARG A 154 -3.54 8.03 -7.26
C ARG A 154 -2.34 8.32 -8.15
N GLU A 155 -2.12 9.57 -8.55
CA GLU A 155 -0.96 9.98 -9.35
C GLU A 155 0.36 9.70 -8.63
N ARG A 156 0.43 9.94 -7.31
CA ARG A 156 1.62 9.65 -6.50
C ARG A 156 1.93 8.16 -6.43
N TYR A 157 0.91 7.32 -6.22
CA TYR A 157 1.09 5.87 -6.29
C TYR A 157 1.58 5.41 -7.66
N MET A 158 0.99 5.92 -8.75
CA MET A 158 1.42 5.54 -10.10
C MET A 158 2.88 5.93 -10.36
N LYS A 159 3.33 7.11 -9.88
CA LYS A 159 4.73 7.52 -9.95
C LYS A 159 5.65 6.61 -9.12
N PHE A 160 5.22 6.23 -7.92
CA PHE A 160 5.95 5.27 -7.09
C PHE A 160 6.11 3.93 -7.83
N TYR A 161 5.04 3.41 -8.45
CA TYR A 161 5.09 2.18 -9.25
C TYR A 161 5.99 2.30 -10.49
N GLU A 162 6.01 3.45 -11.16
CA GLU A 162 6.96 3.69 -12.25
C GLU A 162 8.41 3.68 -11.77
N SER A 163 8.70 4.26 -10.60
CA SER A 163 10.02 4.24 -9.99
C SER A 163 10.45 2.82 -9.61
N LEU A 164 9.54 2.04 -9.01
CA LEU A 164 9.78 0.62 -8.70
C LEU A 164 10.16 -0.15 -9.96
N SER A 165 9.40 0.00 -11.04
CA SER A 165 9.65 -0.74 -12.27
C SER A 165 11.03 -0.43 -12.85
N LYS A 166 11.44 0.84 -12.79
CA LYS A 166 12.81 1.27 -13.17
C LYS A 166 13.88 0.70 -12.25
N ALA A 167 13.62 0.62 -10.94
CA ALA A 167 14.55 0.02 -9.99
C ALA A 167 14.78 -1.46 -10.30
N VAL A 168 13.72 -2.19 -10.69
CA VAL A 168 13.85 -3.59 -11.13
C VAL A 168 14.63 -3.70 -12.43
N ASP A 169 14.43 -2.79 -13.39
CA ASP A 169 15.21 -2.78 -14.64
C ASP A 169 16.70 -2.54 -14.38
N VAL A 170 17.04 -1.56 -13.51
CA VAL A 170 18.42 -1.29 -13.10
C VAL A 170 19.02 -2.51 -12.40
N TYR A 171 18.27 -3.14 -11.50
CA TYR A 171 18.70 -4.37 -10.84
C TYR A 171 18.96 -5.50 -11.85
N ALA A 172 18.08 -5.67 -12.84
CA ALA A 172 18.23 -6.68 -13.89
C ALA A 172 19.50 -6.47 -14.73
N ASP A 173 19.88 -5.23 -15.00
CA ASP A 173 21.13 -4.88 -15.70
C ASP A 173 22.39 -5.24 -14.89
N GLU A 174 22.29 -5.29 -13.56
CA GLU A 174 23.37 -5.72 -12.66
C GLU A 174 23.51 -7.25 -12.58
N LEU A 175 22.55 -8.03 -13.09
CA LEU A 175 22.55 -9.49 -13.05
C LEU A 175 23.37 -10.11 -14.19
N SER A 176 24.06 -11.20 -13.89
CA SER A 176 24.60 -12.09 -14.93
C SER A 176 23.48 -12.83 -15.67
N GLU A 177 23.76 -13.34 -16.88
CA GLU A 177 22.76 -14.07 -17.67
C GLU A 177 22.19 -15.30 -16.93
N THR A 178 23.03 -16.02 -16.17
CA THR A 178 22.56 -17.12 -15.31
C THR A 178 21.58 -16.63 -14.24
N GLN A 179 21.89 -15.51 -13.58
CA GLN A 179 21.02 -14.93 -12.56
C GLN A 179 19.71 -14.40 -13.15
N LYS A 180 19.74 -13.80 -14.35
CA LYS A 180 18.51 -13.41 -15.07
C LYS A 180 17.64 -14.61 -15.37
N GLN A 181 18.23 -15.75 -15.74
CA GLN A 181 17.50 -16.98 -15.98
C GLN A 181 16.90 -17.56 -14.69
N GLU A 182 17.63 -17.53 -13.58
CA GLU A 182 17.12 -17.96 -12.27
C GLU A 182 15.97 -17.07 -11.78
N GLN A 183 16.06 -15.76 -12.03
CA GLN A 183 15.11 -14.76 -11.56
C GLN A 183 14.09 -14.32 -12.62
N HIS A 184 13.92 -15.10 -13.69
CA HIS A 184 13.05 -14.74 -14.82
C HIS A 184 11.62 -14.39 -14.40
N LYS A 185 11.07 -15.03 -13.35
CA LYS A 185 9.73 -14.73 -12.85
C LYS A 185 9.57 -13.28 -12.36
N LEU A 186 10.59 -12.75 -11.66
CA LEU A 186 10.60 -11.35 -11.21
C LEU A 186 10.69 -10.40 -12.42
N LEU A 187 11.50 -10.75 -13.41
CA LEU A 187 11.69 -9.93 -14.62
C LEU A 187 10.44 -9.93 -15.51
N ASP A 188 9.81 -11.09 -15.68
CA ASP A 188 8.54 -11.24 -16.41
C ASP A 188 7.41 -10.49 -15.68
N TRP A 189 7.35 -10.59 -14.35
CA TRP A 189 6.43 -9.80 -13.53
C TRP A 189 6.66 -8.30 -13.74
N ASN A 190 7.90 -7.81 -13.74
CA ASN A 190 8.17 -6.38 -13.92
C ASN A 190 7.72 -5.89 -15.29
N LYS A 191 7.93 -6.69 -16.34
CA LYS A 191 7.47 -6.35 -17.69
C LYS A 191 5.95 -6.14 -17.72
N ASP A 192 5.20 -7.11 -17.22
CA ASP A 192 3.73 -7.05 -17.15
C ASP A 192 3.24 -5.92 -16.20
N PHE A 193 3.92 -5.72 -15.07
CA PHE A 193 3.67 -4.62 -14.15
C PHE A 193 3.90 -3.24 -14.79
N SER A 194 4.98 -3.08 -15.56
CA SER A 194 5.34 -1.83 -16.25
C SER A 194 4.28 -1.43 -17.29
N GLU A 195 3.76 -2.41 -18.04
CA GLU A 195 2.75 -2.24 -19.09
C GLU A 195 1.34 -2.00 -18.51
N THR A 196 1.11 -2.38 -17.26
CA THR A 196 -0.17 -2.18 -16.57
C THR A 196 -0.42 -0.68 -16.32
N LYS A 197 -1.53 -0.16 -16.87
CA LYS A 197 -1.90 1.27 -16.78
C LYS A 197 -3.01 1.56 -15.77
N ASP A 198 -3.87 0.57 -15.53
CA ASP A 198 -4.95 0.72 -14.57
C ASP A 198 -4.38 0.73 -13.15
N PHE A 199 -4.81 1.70 -12.34
CA PHE A 199 -4.25 1.92 -11.01
C PHE A 199 -4.50 0.72 -10.09
N ARG A 200 -5.74 0.23 -10.07
CA ARG A 200 -6.11 -0.91 -9.22
C ARG A 200 -5.33 -2.16 -9.61
N SER A 201 -5.36 -2.50 -10.89
CA SER A 201 -4.63 -3.66 -11.41
C SER A 201 -3.12 -3.56 -11.12
N LYS A 202 -2.56 -2.34 -11.14
CA LYS A 202 -1.16 -2.10 -10.80
C LYS A 202 -0.89 -2.28 -9.31
N THR A 203 -1.77 -1.77 -8.44
CA THR A 203 -1.65 -1.97 -6.98
C THR A 203 -1.78 -3.44 -6.59
N ASP A 204 -2.71 -4.18 -7.19
CA ASP A 204 -2.87 -5.61 -6.93
C ASP A 204 -1.58 -6.37 -7.28
N LYS A 205 -0.99 -6.10 -8.45
CA LYS A 205 0.30 -6.70 -8.86
C LYS A 205 1.47 -6.28 -7.98
N PHE A 206 1.46 -5.06 -7.45
CA PHE A 206 2.50 -4.58 -6.54
C PHE A 206 2.51 -5.40 -5.24
N ALA A 207 1.36 -5.84 -4.73
CA ALA A 207 1.30 -6.65 -3.52
C ALA A 207 2.09 -7.97 -3.64
N ASP A 208 2.22 -8.50 -4.86
CA ASP A 208 2.97 -9.72 -5.16
C ASP A 208 4.50 -9.50 -5.16
N PHE A 209 4.98 -8.25 -5.22
CA PHE A 209 6.42 -7.96 -5.38
C PHE A 209 7.27 -8.58 -4.27
N PHE A 210 6.85 -8.40 -3.01
CA PHE A 210 7.61 -8.91 -1.88
C PHE A 210 7.56 -10.44 -1.76
N ASP A 211 6.63 -11.10 -2.45
CA ASP A 211 6.52 -12.57 -2.44
C ASP A 211 7.67 -13.24 -3.21
N PHE A 212 8.29 -12.54 -4.16
CA PHE A 212 9.49 -13.05 -4.86
C PHE A 212 10.68 -13.26 -3.93
N PHE A 213 10.71 -12.58 -2.78
CA PHE A 213 11.81 -12.61 -1.82
C PHE A 213 11.50 -13.44 -0.58
N LYS A 214 10.30 -14.03 -0.50
CA LYS A 214 10.02 -14.99 0.57
C LYS A 214 10.82 -16.27 0.31
N PRO A 215 11.41 -16.88 1.34
CA PRO A 215 12.06 -18.18 1.18
C PRO A 215 11.04 -19.16 0.60
N CYS A 216 11.34 -19.71 -0.58
CA CYS A 216 10.62 -20.87 -1.10
C CYS A 216 10.72 -21.98 -0.05
N CYS A 217 9.63 -22.74 0.12
CA CYS A 217 9.52 -23.84 1.06
C CYS A 217 10.84 -24.61 1.14
N GLU A 218 11.49 -24.58 2.31
CA GLU A 218 12.50 -25.59 2.63
C GLU A 218 11.79 -26.94 2.45
N ASP A 219 12.30 -27.76 1.54
CA ASP A 219 11.84 -29.12 1.32
C ASP A 219 11.85 -29.87 2.68
N LEU A 220 10.64 -30.08 3.23
CA LEU A 220 10.38 -30.97 4.37
C LEU A 220 10.41 -32.44 3.91
#